data_AF-W2PDA9-F1
#
_entry.id   AF-W2PDA9-F1
#
_cell.length_a   1.000
_cell.length_b   1.000
_cell.length_c   1.000
_cell.angle_alpha   90.00
_cell.angle_beta   90.00
_cell.angle_gamma   90.00
#
_symmetry.space_group_name_H-M   'P 1'
#
loop_
_entity.id
_entity.type
_entity.pdbx_description
1 polymer ?
#
loop_
_entity_poly.entity_id
_entity_poly.type
_entity_poly.pdbx_seq_one_letter_code
_entity_poly.pdbx_strand_id
1 'polypeptide(L)'
;MSKNKTQMLFMAKTGLIFKAHEAQQLLEAVRDVCDPPQVVIALLPHMVDSRNAYTLIEHNLSSADRLRVQHLMGQALLPILGLASGHYRIDLSNDLDRVTLRKLIENSNRTAFLRKKSGLKDTSQHTNYHGFRNEILHGKPFVLEPKFLDSAPRFGYLELDYVQLGRAPCHALSHKRFEQMLQLCQLDRMGAGMGVATAVSKAGNNVRNSISTPPNSSPIITESGFPPQRPFTRRVFEEYEKMNTIKNYIDFGAGLNRSIELTPLPSEQSSTKLDTSEGEEGSSHSPVESEDKILPDITHNIEVDAEDSTLRRGITPATPAIPAAPNVCTARRLLFNIQWCLSTRWITVNQAIRLLGAWPVAFETSRCDLVCTIFDRITDLHHFSGVLSALTDDEAAQTLYQLGMLNVLTPLWPDNYYELALAQYEEREMAKALVRLAIDEPGENWQNETFGWSRDEKIPGWELNYSWLKDGGFPEKGFLSLEYYSGADKGCGPVWPTRRDLAAHTLCGLPDDLDVFEMQIDSLSMRNVVQRQH
;
A
#
# COMPACT_ATOMS: atom_id res chain seq x y z
N MET A 1 -36.93 -5.75 27.97
CA MET A 1 -36.26 -4.60 27.32
C MET A 1 -35.10 -5.01 26.40
N SER A 2 -34.19 -5.90 26.81
CA SER A 2 -33.05 -6.36 25.98
C SER A 2 -33.42 -6.84 24.55
N LYS A 3 -34.49 -7.66 24.38
CA LYS A 3 -34.96 -8.12 23.06
C LYS A 3 -35.30 -6.99 22.07
N ASN A 4 -35.89 -5.88 22.55
CA ASN A 4 -36.27 -4.76 21.70
C ASN A 4 -35.05 -3.98 21.19
N LYS A 5 -33.99 -3.89 22.02
CA LYS A 5 -32.74 -3.21 21.66
C LYS A 5 -31.94 -3.98 20.60
N THR A 6 -31.86 -5.31 20.71
CA THR A 6 -31.25 -6.15 19.66
C THR A 6 -32.06 -6.13 18.37
N GLN A 7 -33.39 -6.08 18.47
CA GLN A 7 -34.27 -5.96 17.31
C GLN A 7 -34.11 -4.60 16.60
N MET A 8 -33.85 -3.52 17.34
CA MET A 8 -33.52 -2.21 16.77
C MET A 8 -32.25 -2.26 15.90
N LEU A 9 -31.22 -2.96 16.36
CA LEU A 9 -29.99 -3.18 15.57
C LEU A 9 -30.27 -4.03 14.31
N PHE A 10 -31.20 -4.99 14.38
CA PHE A 10 -31.61 -5.77 13.21
C PHE A 10 -32.38 -4.91 12.18
N MET A 11 -33.26 -4.03 12.65
CA MET A 11 -33.97 -3.07 11.79
C MET A 11 -33.02 -2.05 11.14
N ALA A 12 -31.94 -1.68 11.82
CA ALA A 12 -30.89 -0.83 11.24
C ALA A 12 -30.20 -1.48 10.02
N LYS A 13 -30.18 -2.81 9.95
CA LYS A 13 -29.60 -3.56 8.81
C LYS A 13 -30.51 -3.59 7.58
N THR A 14 -31.79 -3.22 7.71
CA THR A 14 -32.76 -3.30 6.62
C THR A 14 -32.92 -1.96 5.90
N GLY A 15 -31.93 -1.63 5.05
CA GLY A 15 -32.05 -0.54 4.06
C GLY A 15 -31.84 0.88 4.59
N LEU A 16 -31.41 1.05 5.83
CA LEU A 16 -31.02 2.36 6.38
C LEU A 16 -29.55 2.66 6.05
N ILE A 17 -29.25 3.94 5.87
CA ILE A 17 -27.91 4.48 5.67
C ILE A 17 -27.67 5.56 6.72
N PHE A 18 -26.51 5.52 7.38
CA PHE A 18 -26.23 6.36 8.55
C PHE A 18 -25.04 7.30 8.34
N LYS A 19 -25.16 8.52 8.84
CA LYS A 19 -24.03 9.37 9.22
C LYS A 19 -23.47 8.91 10.56
N ALA A 20 -22.22 9.31 10.86
CA ALA A 20 -21.52 8.90 12.09
C ALA A 20 -22.31 9.23 13.36
N HIS A 21 -22.92 10.41 13.45
CA HIS A 21 -23.70 10.81 14.64
C HIS A 21 -25.01 10.03 14.79
N GLU A 22 -25.66 9.62 13.70
CA GLU A 22 -26.88 8.79 13.73
C GLU A 22 -26.55 7.37 14.19
N ALA A 23 -25.45 6.81 13.66
CA ALA A 23 -24.92 5.51 14.10
C ALA A 23 -24.48 5.54 15.58
N GLN A 24 -23.92 6.67 16.04
CA GLN A 24 -23.53 6.88 17.43
C GLN A 24 -24.73 6.79 18.39
N GLN A 25 -25.86 7.43 18.04
CA GLN A 25 -27.08 7.37 18.86
C GLN A 25 -27.59 5.93 19.00
N LEU A 26 -27.56 5.16 17.91
CA LEU A 26 -27.96 3.75 17.95
C LEU A 26 -27.01 2.91 18.79
N LEU A 27 -25.70 3.16 18.69
CA LEU A 27 -24.70 2.47 19.51
C LEU A 27 -24.91 2.74 21.00
N GLU A 28 -25.15 4.00 21.37
CA GLU A 28 -25.43 4.39 22.76
C GLU A 28 -26.72 3.73 23.29
N ALA A 29 -27.77 3.65 22.47
CA ALA A 29 -29.04 3.04 22.84
C ALA A 29 -28.95 1.54 23.17
N VAL A 30 -27.97 0.83 22.59
CA VAL A 30 -27.78 -0.62 22.75
C VAL A 30 -26.53 -1.00 23.57
N ARG A 31 -25.76 -0.01 24.05
CA ARG A 31 -24.47 -0.21 24.74
C ARG A 31 -24.57 -1.04 26.02
N ASP A 32 -25.74 -1.06 26.66
CA ASP A 32 -26.01 -1.88 27.85
C ASP A 32 -26.25 -3.37 27.55
N VAL A 33 -26.46 -3.73 26.28
CA VAL A 33 -26.83 -5.09 25.86
C VAL A 33 -25.86 -5.71 24.87
N CYS A 34 -25.15 -4.89 24.10
CA CYS A 34 -24.22 -5.33 23.05
C CYS A 34 -22.83 -4.72 23.28
N ASP A 35 -21.78 -5.51 23.01
CA ASP A 35 -20.43 -4.96 23.05
C ASP A 35 -20.22 -3.96 21.88
N PRO A 36 -19.41 -2.90 22.06
CA PRO A 36 -19.19 -1.92 21.01
C PRO A 36 -18.68 -2.52 19.68
N PRO A 37 -17.74 -3.50 19.67
CA PRO A 37 -17.31 -4.14 18.43
C PRO A 37 -18.45 -4.80 17.63
N GLN A 38 -19.36 -5.54 18.26
CA GLN A 38 -20.49 -6.19 17.56
C GLN A 38 -21.40 -5.16 16.91
N VAL A 39 -21.68 -4.06 17.61
CA VAL A 39 -22.54 -2.99 17.11
C VAL A 39 -21.86 -2.29 15.92
N VAL A 40 -20.58 -1.94 16.05
CA VAL A 40 -19.83 -1.31 14.97
C VAL A 40 -19.78 -2.20 13.72
N ILE A 41 -19.50 -3.50 13.86
CA ILE A 41 -19.52 -4.46 12.73
C ILE A 41 -20.89 -4.46 12.04
N ALA A 42 -21.97 -4.40 12.82
CA ALA A 42 -23.33 -4.40 12.29
C ALA A 42 -23.68 -3.10 11.54
N LEU A 43 -23.11 -1.95 11.93
CA LEU A 43 -23.42 -0.64 11.34
C LEU A 43 -22.52 -0.27 10.17
N LEU A 44 -21.27 -0.74 10.16
CA LEU A 44 -20.26 -0.36 9.16
C LEU A 44 -20.70 -0.53 7.69
N PRO A 45 -21.36 -1.62 7.28
CA PRO A 45 -21.85 -1.77 5.90
C PRO A 45 -22.88 -0.73 5.47
N HIS A 46 -23.53 -0.07 6.45
CA HIS A 46 -24.62 0.87 6.28
C HIS A 46 -24.18 2.33 6.47
N MET A 47 -22.89 2.61 6.60
CA MET A 47 -22.38 3.97 6.69
C MET A 47 -22.47 4.66 5.32
N VAL A 48 -22.81 5.95 5.34
CA VAL A 48 -22.98 6.76 4.12
C VAL A 48 -21.70 6.88 3.29
N ASP A 49 -20.55 6.94 3.94
CA ASP A 49 -19.24 7.00 3.31
C ASP A 49 -18.13 6.49 4.26
N SER A 50 -16.93 6.37 3.72
CA SER A 50 -15.74 5.89 4.43
C SER A 50 -15.31 6.80 5.58
N ARG A 51 -15.55 8.11 5.50
CA ARG A 51 -15.20 9.06 6.56
C ARG A 51 -16.09 8.84 7.78
N ASN A 52 -17.39 8.68 7.57
CA ASN A 52 -18.34 8.40 8.64
C ASN A 52 -18.07 7.02 9.27
N ALA A 53 -17.73 6.02 8.46
CA ALA A 53 -17.30 4.71 8.96
C ALA A 53 -16.04 4.80 9.83
N TYR A 54 -15.03 5.56 9.38
CA TYR A 54 -13.81 5.79 10.14
C TYR A 54 -14.09 6.48 11.47
N THR A 55 -14.85 7.58 11.46
CA THR A 55 -15.24 8.33 12.67
C THR A 55 -15.95 7.44 13.68
N LEU A 56 -16.87 6.57 13.25
CA LEU A 56 -17.57 5.64 14.14
C LEU A 56 -16.58 4.67 14.85
N ILE A 57 -15.63 4.10 14.11
CA ILE A 57 -14.61 3.21 14.67
C ILE A 57 -13.68 3.98 15.61
N GLU A 58 -13.18 5.14 15.18
CA GLU A 58 -12.18 5.91 15.91
C GLU A 58 -12.68 6.33 17.29
N HIS A 59 -13.94 6.78 17.39
CA HIS A 59 -14.53 7.26 18.63
C HIS A 59 -14.95 6.15 19.60
N ASN A 60 -15.24 4.93 19.11
CA ASN A 60 -15.86 3.90 19.95
C ASN A 60 -14.96 2.70 20.25
N LEU A 61 -13.91 2.47 19.46
CA LEU A 61 -13.11 1.24 19.56
C LEU A 61 -11.67 1.53 20.01
N SER A 62 -11.21 0.76 20.99
CA SER A 62 -9.80 0.69 21.39
C SER A 62 -8.93 0.02 20.31
N SER A 63 -7.61 0.08 20.42
CA SER A 63 -6.70 -0.62 19.49
C SER A 63 -6.93 -2.13 19.45
N ALA A 64 -7.26 -2.76 20.59
CA ALA A 64 -7.59 -4.18 20.66
C ALA A 64 -8.93 -4.48 19.97
N ASP A 65 -9.94 -3.62 20.17
CA ASP A 65 -11.24 -3.75 19.52
C ASP A 65 -11.15 -3.58 18.00
N ARG A 66 -10.31 -2.66 17.52
CA ARG A 66 -10.06 -2.47 16.09
C ARG A 66 -9.48 -3.72 15.44
N LEU A 67 -8.53 -4.38 16.10
CA LEU A 67 -7.98 -5.66 15.65
C LEU A 67 -9.06 -6.76 15.64
N ARG A 68 -9.93 -6.80 16.65
CA ARG A 68 -11.05 -7.74 16.70
C ARG A 68 -12.05 -7.49 15.56
N VAL A 69 -12.42 -6.24 15.31
CA VAL A 69 -13.30 -5.86 14.19
C VAL A 69 -12.66 -6.22 12.85
N GLN A 70 -11.37 -5.96 12.67
CA GLN A 70 -10.65 -6.35 11.47
C GLN A 70 -10.70 -7.87 11.25
N HIS A 71 -10.38 -8.65 12.28
CA HIS A 71 -10.40 -10.11 12.18
C HIS A 71 -11.80 -10.63 11.81
N LEU A 72 -12.85 -10.08 12.41
CA LEU A 72 -14.23 -10.52 12.20
C LEU A 72 -14.80 -10.06 10.85
N MET A 73 -14.47 -8.85 10.38
CA MET A 73 -14.96 -8.32 9.12
C MET A 73 -14.18 -8.82 7.90
N GLY A 74 -12.94 -9.26 8.11
CA GLY A 74 -12.08 -9.74 7.04
C GLY A 74 -11.93 -8.70 5.92
N GLN A 75 -12.21 -9.14 4.69
CA GLN A 75 -12.02 -8.34 3.48
C GLN A 75 -13.03 -7.18 3.36
N ALA A 76 -14.16 -7.24 4.06
CA ALA A 76 -15.22 -6.22 3.96
C ALA A 76 -14.78 -4.87 4.52
N LEU A 77 -13.84 -4.86 5.48
CA LEU A 77 -13.47 -3.65 6.20
C LEU A 77 -12.83 -2.60 5.29
N LEU A 78 -11.92 -3.00 4.41
CA LEU A 78 -11.12 -2.04 3.63
C LEU A 78 -11.95 -1.27 2.59
N PRO A 79 -12.81 -1.92 1.78
CA PRO A 79 -13.72 -1.20 0.89
C PRO A 79 -14.67 -0.24 1.63
N ILE A 80 -15.14 -0.63 2.83
CA ILE A 80 -15.97 0.25 3.68
C ILE A 80 -15.20 1.49 4.13
N LEU A 81 -13.90 1.35 4.44
CA LEU A 81 -13.00 2.46 4.76
C LEU A 81 -12.46 3.19 3.53
N GLY A 82 -12.95 2.84 2.33
CA GLY A 82 -12.56 3.45 1.06
C GLY A 82 -11.13 3.12 0.62
N LEU A 83 -10.55 2.04 1.13
CA LEU A 83 -9.29 1.44 0.69
C LEU A 83 -9.65 0.16 -0.06
N ALA A 84 -10.09 0.30 -1.30
CA ALA A 84 -10.66 -0.80 -2.06
C ALA A 84 -9.62 -1.52 -2.93
N SER A 85 -8.52 -0.90 -3.34
CA SER A 85 -7.53 -1.57 -4.18
C SER A 85 -6.85 -2.74 -3.47
N GLY A 86 -6.68 -3.84 -4.19
CA GLY A 86 -6.04 -5.05 -3.70
C GLY A 86 -6.66 -6.31 -4.28
N HIS A 87 -6.17 -7.45 -3.80
CA HIS A 87 -6.64 -8.77 -4.16
C HIS A 87 -7.79 -9.22 -3.24
N TYR A 88 -8.78 -9.89 -3.82
CA TYR A 88 -9.94 -10.39 -3.11
C TYR A 88 -10.27 -11.83 -3.50
N ARG A 89 -10.52 -12.66 -2.49
CA ARG A 89 -11.10 -14.00 -2.64
C ARG A 89 -12.44 -14.05 -1.93
N ILE A 90 -13.51 -13.89 -2.69
CA ILE A 90 -14.89 -13.76 -2.21
C ILE A 90 -15.54 -15.14 -2.14
N ASP A 91 -15.84 -15.60 -0.93
CA ASP A 91 -16.72 -16.75 -0.72
C ASP A 91 -18.18 -16.29 -0.83
N LEU A 92 -18.87 -16.70 -1.90
CA LEU A 92 -20.25 -16.33 -2.13
C LEU A 92 -21.21 -16.96 -1.10
N SER A 93 -20.78 -17.90 -0.25
CA SER A 93 -21.59 -18.38 0.87
C SER A 93 -21.49 -17.50 2.12
N ASN A 94 -20.47 -16.63 2.21
CA ASN A 94 -20.21 -15.78 3.35
C ASN A 94 -20.86 -14.40 3.21
N ASP A 95 -21.65 -13.99 4.21
CA ASP A 95 -22.39 -12.72 4.18
C ASP A 95 -21.48 -11.48 4.15
N LEU A 96 -20.34 -11.51 4.83
CA LEU A 96 -19.37 -10.40 4.84
C LEU A 96 -18.61 -10.33 3.52
N ASP A 97 -18.24 -11.45 2.92
CA ASP A 97 -17.64 -11.44 1.57
C ASP A 97 -18.62 -10.93 0.52
N ARG A 98 -19.92 -11.22 0.68
CA ARG A 98 -20.97 -10.58 -0.13
C ARG A 98 -21.07 -9.08 0.12
N VAL A 99 -20.85 -8.60 1.35
CA VAL A 99 -20.73 -7.16 1.63
C VAL A 99 -19.51 -6.58 0.90
N THR A 100 -18.36 -7.24 0.95
CA THR A 100 -17.13 -6.86 0.22
C THR A 100 -17.45 -6.66 -1.25
N LEU A 101 -18.02 -7.67 -1.91
CA LEU A 101 -18.37 -7.64 -3.33
C LEU A 101 -19.33 -6.49 -3.67
N ARG A 102 -20.38 -6.29 -2.85
CA ARG A 102 -21.31 -5.16 -3.03
C ARG A 102 -20.59 -3.82 -2.95
N LYS A 103 -19.72 -3.62 -1.95
CA LYS A 103 -18.98 -2.37 -1.76
C LYS A 103 -18.01 -2.08 -2.91
N LEU A 104 -17.34 -3.11 -3.42
CA LEU A 104 -16.49 -2.98 -4.61
C LEU A 104 -17.31 -2.57 -5.85
N ILE A 105 -18.46 -3.20 -6.08
CA ILE A 105 -19.35 -2.86 -7.22
C ILE A 105 -19.95 -1.47 -7.08
N GLU A 106 -20.40 -1.07 -5.88
CA GLU A 106 -20.88 0.29 -5.58
C GLU A 106 -19.80 1.34 -5.92
N ASN A 107 -18.56 1.11 -5.47
CA ASN A 107 -17.43 1.98 -5.77
C ASN A 107 -17.14 2.01 -7.27
N SER A 108 -17.04 0.85 -7.92
CA SER A 108 -16.77 0.71 -9.36
C SER A 108 -17.82 1.42 -10.22
N ASN A 109 -19.11 1.29 -9.90
CA ASN A 109 -20.19 1.99 -10.58
C ASN A 109 -20.07 3.51 -10.45
N ARG A 110 -19.80 3.98 -9.23
CA ARG A 110 -19.63 5.42 -8.96
C ARG A 110 -18.45 5.99 -9.76
N THR A 111 -17.30 5.31 -9.73
CA THR A 111 -16.09 5.80 -10.42
C THR A 111 -16.24 5.71 -11.94
N ALA A 112 -16.83 4.63 -12.47
CA ALA A 112 -17.17 4.51 -13.89
C ALA A 112 -18.09 5.63 -14.36
N PHE A 113 -19.14 5.95 -13.59
CA PHE A 113 -20.05 7.07 -13.89
C PHE A 113 -19.30 8.41 -13.91
N LEU A 114 -18.50 8.70 -12.89
CA LEU A 114 -17.75 9.95 -12.79
C LEU A 114 -16.74 10.10 -13.93
N ARG A 115 -16.01 9.04 -14.29
CA ARG A 115 -15.05 9.07 -15.41
C ARG A 115 -15.75 9.37 -16.74
N LYS A 116 -16.84 8.66 -17.04
CA LYS A 116 -17.65 8.90 -18.25
C LYS A 116 -18.20 10.32 -18.28
N LYS A 117 -18.74 10.81 -17.16
CA LYS A 117 -19.25 12.17 -17.03
C LYS A 117 -18.18 13.23 -17.28
N SER A 118 -16.94 12.97 -16.85
CA SER A 118 -15.80 13.85 -17.06
C SER A 118 -15.12 13.67 -18.43
N GLY A 119 -15.63 12.80 -19.30
CA GLY A 119 -15.03 12.54 -20.62
C GLY A 119 -13.67 11.84 -20.56
N LEU A 120 -13.30 11.24 -19.42
CA LEU A 120 -12.03 10.54 -19.27
C LEU A 120 -12.08 9.16 -19.95
N LYS A 121 -10.98 8.78 -20.62
CA LYS A 121 -10.87 7.49 -21.30
C LYS A 121 -10.88 6.32 -20.33
N ASP A 122 -11.21 5.14 -20.86
CA ASP A 122 -11.24 3.89 -20.13
C ASP A 122 -9.82 3.31 -19.89
N THR A 123 -9.51 3.02 -18.62
CA THR A 123 -8.26 2.40 -18.14
C THR A 123 -8.47 1.00 -17.52
N SER A 124 -9.66 0.43 -17.71
CA SER A 124 -10.01 -0.92 -17.28
C SER A 124 -9.42 -1.98 -18.21
N GLN A 125 -9.20 -3.19 -17.66
CA GLN A 125 -8.71 -4.34 -18.41
C GLN A 125 -9.65 -4.74 -19.56
N HIS A 126 -10.97 -4.58 -19.35
CA HIS A 126 -12.03 -5.12 -20.23
C HIS A 126 -12.78 -4.06 -21.04
N THR A 127 -12.28 -2.82 -21.12
CA THR A 127 -12.96 -1.72 -21.84
C THR A 127 -14.40 -1.45 -21.35
N ASN A 128 -14.64 -1.62 -20.05
CA ASN A 128 -15.95 -1.48 -19.44
C ASN A 128 -16.01 -0.42 -18.31
N TYR A 129 -14.95 0.36 -18.12
CA TYR A 129 -14.75 1.37 -17.07
C TYR A 129 -14.74 0.83 -15.63
N HIS A 130 -14.77 -0.48 -15.43
CA HIS A 130 -14.78 -1.08 -14.10
C HIS A 130 -13.38 -1.44 -13.63
N GLY A 131 -13.12 -1.22 -12.35
CA GLY A 131 -11.81 -1.51 -11.73
C GLY A 131 -11.53 -2.98 -11.48
N PHE A 132 -12.38 -3.90 -11.95
CA PHE A 132 -12.20 -5.34 -11.78
C PHE A 132 -11.23 -5.87 -12.81
N ARG A 133 -10.33 -6.75 -12.36
CA ARG A 133 -9.34 -7.38 -13.22
C ARG A 133 -8.93 -8.73 -12.68
N ASN A 134 -8.37 -9.53 -13.57
CA ASN A 134 -7.87 -10.87 -13.27
C ASN A 134 -8.97 -11.74 -12.64
N GLU A 135 -10.23 -11.57 -13.06
CA GLU A 135 -11.36 -12.21 -12.40
C GLU A 135 -11.49 -13.70 -12.77
N ILE A 136 -11.67 -14.52 -11.74
CA ILE A 136 -11.79 -15.97 -11.84
C ILE A 136 -13.03 -16.40 -11.04
N LEU A 137 -14.03 -16.93 -11.73
CA LEU A 137 -15.21 -17.53 -11.11
C LEU A 137 -15.11 -19.05 -11.21
N HIS A 138 -15.04 -19.72 -10.05
CA HIS A 138 -14.94 -21.19 -9.96
C HIS A 138 -13.74 -21.76 -10.76
N GLY A 139 -12.60 -21.08 -10.72
CA GLY A 139 -11.38 -21.49 -11.41
C GLY A 139 -11.36 -21.19 -12.92
N LYS A 140 -12.35 -20.48 -13.45
CA LYS A 140 -12.43 -20.09 -14.87
C LYS A 140 -12.39 -18.58 -15.02
N PRO A 141 -11.72 -18.05 -16.07
CA PRO A 141 -11.74 -16.63 -16.39
C PRO A 141 -13.18 -16.12 -16.48
N PHE A 142 -13.41 -14.93 -15.92
CA PHE A 142 -14.70 -14.29 -15.83
C PHE A 142 -14.54 -12.79 -16.04
N VAL A 143 -15.62 -12.09 -16.40
CA VAL A 143 -15.65 -10.63 -16.45
C VAL A 143 -16.75 -10.19 -15.51
N LEU A 144 -16.38 -9.52 -14.41
CA LEU A 144 -17.36 -9.14 -13.41
C LEU A 144 -18.13 -7.89 -13.86
N GLU A 145 -19.43 -8.06 -14.06
CA GLU A 145 -20.35 -6.96 -14.35
C GLU A 145 -21.23 -6.63 -13.13
N PRO A 146 -21.67 -5.38 -12.95
CA PRO A 146 -22.53 -4.98 -11.83
C PRO A 146 -23.81 -5.82 -11.67
N LYS A 147 -24.41 -6.23 -12.79
CA LYS A 147 -25.62 -7.08 -12.83
C LYS A 147 -25.42 -8.46 -12.20
N PHE A 148 -24.17 -8.87 -11.98
CA PHE A 148 -23.85 -10.13 -11.29
C PHE A 148 -24.48 -10.20 -9.90
N LEU A 149 -24.65 -9.06 -9.20
CA LEU A 149 -25.27 -9.04 -7.88
C LEU A 149 -26.73 -9.53 -7.88
N ASP A 150 -27.46 -9.31 -8.98
CA ASP A 150 -28.88 -9.67 -9.08
C ASP A 150 -29.08 -11.19 -9.16
N SER A 151 -28.08 -11.90 -9.72
CA SER A 151 -28.11 -13.34 -9.96
C SER A 151 -26.95 -14.09 -9.30
N ALA A 152 -26.27 -13.47 -8.33
CA ALA A 152 -25.07 -14.05 -7.71
C ALA A 152 -25.41 -15.40 -7.05
N PRO A 153 -24.71 -16.50 -7.40
CA PRO A 153 -25.01 -17.82 -6.85
C PRO A 153 -24.79 -17.84 -5.34
N ARG A 154 -25.47 -18.76 -4.64
CA ARG A 154 -25.41 -18.87 -3.16
C ARG A 154 -24.10 -19.45 -2.62
N PHE A 155 -23.28 -20.04 -3.48
CA PHE A 155 -22.05 -20.74 -3.10
C PHE A 155 -20.99 -20.57 -4.20
N GLY A 156 -19.74 -20.86 -3.82
CA GLY A 156 -18.57 -20.86 -4.70
C GLY A 156 -17.70 -19.62 -4.54
N TYR A 157 -16.54 -19.65 -5.20
CA TYR A 157 -15.51 -18.62 -5.05
C TYR A 157 -15.39 -17.75 -6.29
N LEU A 158 -15.33 -16.44 -6.06
CA LEU A 158 -14.92 -15.42 -7.02
C LEU A 158 -13.61 -14.82 -6.53
N GLU A 159 -12.57 -14.90 -7.34
CA GLU A 159 -11.26 -14.35 -7.07
C GLU A 159 -10.98 -13.23 -8.08
N LEU A 160 -10.45 -12.10 -7.63
CA LEU A 160 -10.20 -10.94 -8.48
C LEU A 160 -9.18 -9.99 -7.86
N ASP A 161 -8.56 -9.17 -8.69
CA ASP A 161 -7.92 -7.93 -8.28
C ASP A 161 -8.90 -6.77 -8.52
N TYR A 162 -8.90 -5.80 -7.61
CA TYR A 162 -9.65 -4.56 -7.76
C TYR A 162 -8.71 -3.36 -7.72
N VAL A 163 -8.96 -2.40 -8.59
CA VAL A 163 -8.26 -1.12 -8.65
C VAL A 163 -9.27 0.01 -8.55
N GLN A 164 -9.10 0.89 -7.57
CA GLN A 164 -9.96 2.06 -7.43
C GLN A 164 -9.61 3.12 -8.48
N LEU A 165 -10.41 3.19 -9.54
CA LEU A 165 -10.23 4.11 -10.66
C LEU A 165 -10.68 5.56 -10.39
N GLY A 166 -11.27 5.81 -9.23
CA GLY A 166 -11.70 7.15 -8.81
C GLY A 166 -11.03 7.54 -7.50
N ARG A 167 -10.46 8.75 -7.50
CA ARG A 167 -9.74 9.29 -6.36
C ARG A 167 -10.37 10.63 -6.01
N ALA A 168 -10.47 10.90 -4.72
CA ALA A 168 -10.74 12.23 -4.21
C ALA A 168 -9.52 12.66 -3.38
N PRO A 169 -8.36 12.84 -4.04
CA PRO A 169 -7.13 13.13 -3.33
C PRO A 169 -7.27 14.45 -2.59
N CYS A 170 -7.01 14.40 -1.28
CA CYS A 170 -6.73 15.59 -0.49
C CYS A 170 -5.21 15.83 -0.51
N HIS A 171 -4.77 16.99 -0.02
CA HIS A 171 -3.35 17.23 0.25
C HIS A 171 -2.71 16.04 0.99
N ALA A 172 -1.57 15.59 0.48
CA ALA A 172 -0.78 14.55 1.12
C ALA A 172 -0.36 14.95 2.54
N LEU A 173 -0.02 13.96 3.36
CA LEU A 173 0.50 14.20 4.69
C LEU A 173 1.75 15.07 4.60
N SER A 174 1.79 16.14 5.41
CA SER A 174 3.03 16.88 5.65
C SER A 174 4.12 15.92 6.15
N HIS A 175 5.39 16.22 5.88
CA HIS A 175 6.52 15.44 6.36
C HIS A 175 6.40 15.07 7.84
N LYS A 176 6.12 16.04 8.73
CA LYS A 176 5.94 15.82 10.16
C LYS A 176 4.85 14.79 10.50
N ARG A 177 3.68 14.88 9.85
CA ARG A 177 2.56 13.93 10.07
C ARG A 177 2.87 12.54 9.51
N PHE A 178 3.64 12.46 8.43
CA PHE A 178 4.11 11.21 7.88
C PHE A 178 5.10 10.53 8.84
N GLU A 179 6.05 11.27 9.42
CA GLU A 179 6.95 10.73 10.46
C GLU A 179 6.20 10.21 11.68
N GLN A 180 5.20 10.95 12.15
CA GLN A 180 4.34 10.51 13.25
C GLN A 180 3.61 9.20 12.92
N MET A 181 3.17 9.04 11.67
CA MET A 181 2.57 7.79 11.21
C MET A 181 3.58 6.63 11.24
N LEU A 182 4.81 6.84 10.79
CA LEU A 182 5.87 5.81 10.82
C LEU A 182 6.19 5.40 12.26
N GLN A 183 6.23 6.35 13.20
CA GLN A 183 6.43 6.07 14.64
C GLN A 183 5.31 5.17 15.20
N LEU A 184 4.05 5.39 14.81
CA LEU A 184 2.94 4.51 15.20
C LEU A 184 3.07 3.09 14.65
N CYS A 185 3.78 2.92 13.53
CA CYS A 185 4.03 1.61 12.93
C CYS A 185 5.17 0.84 13.62
N GLN A 186 5.99 1.50 14.45
CA GLN A 186 7.09 0.89 15.22
C GLN A 186 8.08 0.10 14.35
N LEU A 187 8.35 0.59 13.13
CA LEU A 187 9.22 -0.08 12.16
C LEU A 187 10.65 -0.28 12.70
N ASP A 188 11.12 0.65 13.53
CA ASP A 188 12.41 0.61 14.22
C ASP A 188 12.55 -0.59 15.17
N ARG A 189 11.45 -1.11 15.70
CA ARG A 189 11.44 -2.29 16.59
C ARG A 189 11.46 -3.62 15.84
N MET A 190 11.35 -3.58 14.50
CA MET A 190 11.16 -4.75 13.62
C MET A 190 12.44 -5.17 12.87
N GLY A 191 13.59 -4.59 13.22
CA GLY A 191 14.88 -4.87 12.59
C GLY A 191 15.19 -3.94 11.42
N ALA A 192 16.12 -4.36 10.56
CA ALA A 192 16.54 -3.55 9.41
C ALA A 192 15.40 -3.40 8.38
N GLY A 193 15.29 -2.21 7.81
CA GLY A 193 14.47 -1.95 6.64
C GLY A 193 15.12 -2.51 5.37
N MET A 194 14.31 -2.79 4.36
CA MET A 194 14.75 -3.33 3.06
C MET A 194 15.66 -2.38 2.26
N GLY A 195 15.59 -1.07 2.52
CA GLY A 195 16.18 -0.07 1.65
C GLY A 195 15.47 0.02 0.29
N VAL A 196 16.00 0.87 -0.60
CA VAL A 196 15.50 1.00 -1.97
C VAL A 196 16.38 0.18 -2.90
N ALA A 197 15.79 -0.56 -3.84
CA ALA A 197 16.53 -1.27 -4.88
C ALA A 197 17.20 -0.26 -5.83
N THR A 198 18.34 0.31 -5.46
CA THR A 198 19.14 1.13 -6.36
C THR A 198 19.86 0.23 -7.35
N ALA A 199 19.82 0.60 -8.64
CA ALA A 199 20.46 -0.15 -9.71
C ALA A 199 21.93 -0.49 -9.37
N VAL A 200 22.23 -1.78 -9.28
CA VAL A 200 23.59 -2.30 -9.12
C VAL A 200 24.33 -2.02 -10.42
N SER A 201 25.21 -1.02 -10.43
CA SER A 201 26.24 -0.92 -11.45
C SER A 201 27.25 -2.05 -11.22
N LYS A 202 27.08 -3.17 -11.94
CA LYS A 202 28.13 -4.18 -12.07
C LYS A 202 29.29 -3.60 -12.88
N ALA A 203 30.31 -3.09 -12.19
CA ALA A 203 31.66 -3.03 -12.72
C ALA A 203 32.51 -4.05 -11.95
N GLY A 204 33.00 -5.07 -12.64
CA GLY A 204 33.84 -6.12 -12.05
C GLY A 204 35.27 -5.64 -11.80
N ASN A 205 35.84 -6.00 -10.64
CA ASN A 205 36.99 -6.90 -10.52
C ASN A 205 37.55 -6.93 -9.08
N ASN A 206 37.86 -8.16 -8.64
CA ASN A 206 38.68 -8.61 -7.50
C ASN A 206 39.51 -7.57 -6.72
N VAL A 207 39.40 -7.55 -5.38
CA VAL A 207 40.50 -7.74 -4.39
C VAL A 207 39.91 -8.17 -3.02
N ARG A 208 40.67 -9.01 -2.32
CA ARG A 208 40.42 -9.75 -1.06
C ARG A 208 40.14 -8.91 0.20
N ASN A 209 39.39 -9.55 1.11
CA ASN A 209 39.43 -9.52 2.59
C ASN A 209 39.95 -8.26 3.30
N SER A 210 39.02 -7.50 3.85
CA SER A 210 39.13 -6.95 5.22
C SER A 210 37.73 -6.69 5.78
N ILE A 211 37.40 -7.38 6.87
CA ILE A 211 36.21 -7.14 7.67
C ILE A 211 36.38 -5.75 8.28
N SER A 212 35.59 -4.79 7.83
CA SER A 212 35.43 -3.49 8.47
C SER A 212 33.94 -3.20 8.63
N THR A 213 33.61 -2.82 9.85
CA THR A 213 32.30 -2.47 10.42
C THR A 213 31.45 -1.64 9.45
N PRO A 214 30.13 -1.91 9.32
CA PRO A 214 29.29 -1.06 8.48
C PRO A 214 29.19 0.33 9.13
N PRO A 215 29.37 1.43 8.36
CA PRO A 215 29.17 2.75 8.90
C PRO A 215 27.67 2.97 9.14
N ASN A 216 27.36 3.43 10.34
CA ASN A 216 26.08 4.05 10.68
C ASN A 216 25.96 5.35 9.88
N SER A 217 25.51 5.26 8.63
CA SER A 217 25.12 6.41 7.84
C SER A 217 23.82 6.08 7.13
N SER A 218 22.72 6.63 7.65
CA SER A 218 21.46 6.76 6.92
C SER A 218 21.78 7.26 5.51
N PRO A 219 21.24 6.65 4.45
CA PRO A 219 21.47 7.16 3.11
C PRO A 219 20.91 8.58 3.09
N ILE A 220 21.78 9.55 2.81
CA ILE A 220 21.36 10.90 2.45
C ILE A 220 20.60 10.74 1.14
N ILE A 221 19.28 10.71 1.23
CA ILE A 221 18.40 10.94 0.09
C ILE A 221 18.75 12.35 -0.34
N THR A 222 19.49 12.50 -1.43
CA THR A 222 19.62 13.77 -2.12
C THR A 222 18.20 14.29 -2.36
N GLU A 223 17.94 15.55 -2.00
CA GLU A 223 16.64 16.23 -2.12
C GLU A 223 16.19 16.42 -3.58
N SER A 224 16.27 15.40 -4.44
CA SER A 224 15.46 15.41 -5.65
C SER A 224 14.03 15.12 -5.25
N GLY A 225 13.13 16.07 -5.49
CA GLY A 225 11.68 15.84 -5.35
C GLY A 225 11.13 14.73 -6.25
N PHE A 226 11.96 14.18 -7.15
CA PHE A 226 11.63 13.04 -7.99
C PHE A 226 12.16 11.72 -7.41
N PRO A 227 11.37 10.64 -7.51
CA PRO A 227 11.86 9.30 -7.25
C PRO A 227 13.04 8.89 -8.14
N PRO A 228 14.00 8.09 -7.64
CA PRO A 228 14.99 7.45 -8.48
C PRO A 228 14.29 6.52 -9.50
N GLN A 229 14.79 6.51 -10.73
CA GLN A 229 14.30 5.60 -11.77
C GLN A 229 15.29 4.50 -12.04
N ARG A 230 14.75 3.29 -12.21
CA ARG A 230 15.46 2.11 -12.69
C ARG A 230 14.67 1.60 -13.90
N PRO A 231 15.28 1.49 -15.10
CA PRO A 231 14.61 0.90 -16.24
C PRO A 231 14.13 -0.52 -15.92
N PHE A 232 12.98 -0.89 -16.48
CA PHE A 232 12.52 -2.25 -16.51
C PHE A 232 13.53 -3.12 -17.26
N THR A 233 13.53 -4.38 -16.89
CA THR A 233 14.35 -5.40 -17.53
C THR A 233 13.43 -6.39 -18.24
N ARG A 234 14.00 -7.20 -19.13
CA ARG A 234 13.30 -8.36 -19.71
C ARG A 234 12.65 -9.25 -18.66
N ARG A 235 13.26 -9.40 -17.47
CA ARG A 235 12.72 -10.22 -16.38
C ARG A 235 11.37 -9.70 -15.88
N VAL A 236 11.16 -8.40 -15.79
CA VAL A 236 9.86 -7.81 -15.37
C VAL A 236 8.75 -8.34 -16.27
N PHE A 237 8.97 -8.31 -17.59
CA PHE A 237 7.95 -8.73 -18.55
C PHE A 237 7.83 -10.24 -18.68
N GLU A 238 8.91 -11.01 -18.48
CA GLU A 238 8.86 -12.47 -18.40
C GLU A 238 8.01 -12.95 -17.22
N GLU A 239 8.21 -12.35 -16.04
CA GLU A 239 7.38 -12.67 -14.86
C GLU A 239 5.94 -12.20 -15.03
N TYR A 240 5.72 -11.01 -15.57
CA TYR A 240 4.38 -10.49 -15.86
C TYR A 240 3.60 -11.42 -16.81
N GLU A 241 4.24 -11.91 -17.88
CA GLU A 241 3.59 -12.83 -18.82
C GLU A 241 3.22 -14.16 -18.17
N LYS A 242 4.06 -14.69 -17.28
CA LYS A 242 3.74 -15.93 -16.53
C LYS A 242 2.43 -15.79 -15.77
N MET A 243 2.17 -14.64 -15.17
CA MET A 243 0.98 -14.37 -14.34
C MET A 243 -0.32 -14.36 -15.15
N ASN A 244 -0.29 -14.16 -16.47
CA ASN A 244 -1.46 -14.29 -17.35
C ASN A 244 -2.02 -15.72 -17.42
N THR A 245 -1.31 -16.70 -16.85
CA THR A 245 -1.80 -18.06 -16.72
C THR A 245 -2.28 -18.35 -15.30
N ILE A 246 -3.46 -18.97 -15.18
CA ILE A 246 -4.10 -19.30 -13.88
C ILE A 246 -3.18 -20.07 -12.94
N LYS A 247 -2.23 -20.86 -13.47
CA LYS A 247 -1.29 -21.69 -12.69
C LYS A 247 -0.20 -20.90 -11.98
N ASN A 248 0.10 -19.69 -12.45
CA ASN A 248 1.21 -18.87 -11.96
C ASN A 248 0.72 -17.63 -11.22
N TYR A 249 -0.59 -17.50 -11.03
CA TYR A 249 -1.13 -16.47 -10.16
C TYR A 249 -0.76 -16.81 -8.71
N ILE A 250 0.16 -16.00 -8.15
CA ILE A 250 0.88 -16.22 -6.88
C ILE A 250 -0.08 -16.19 -5.68
N ASP A 251 0.26 -16.93 -4.61
CA ASP A 251 -0.36 -16.87 -3.28
C ASP A 251 -0.28 -15.44 -2.66
N PHE A 252 -1.10 -14.52 -3.16
CA PHE A 252 -1.20 -13.17 -2.61
C PHE A 252 -1.61 -13.25 -1.13
N GLY A 253 -0.86 -12.55 -0.28
CA GLY A 253 -1.05 -12.62 1.16
C GLY A 253 -0.41 -13.81 1.88
N ALA A 254 0.30 -14.73 1.22
CA ALA A 254 1.04 -15.80 1.89
C ALA A 254 2.05 -15.26 2.92
N GLY A 255 2.72 -14.15 2.58
CA GLY A 255 3.66 -13.46 3.47
C GLY A 255 3.01 -12.75 4.66
N LEU A 256 1.70 -12.48 4.61
CA LEU A 256 1.02 -11.64 5.62
C LEU A 256 0.94 -12.31 7.00
N ASN A 257 1.01 -13.64 7.07
CA ASN A 257 0.95 -14.39 8.32
C ASN A 257 2.33 -14.52 9.00
N ARG A 258 3.42 -14.09 8.34
CA ARG A 258 4.76 -14.08 8.93
C ARG A 258 4.79 -13.16 10.14
N SER A 259 5.37 -13.62 11.24
CA SER A 259 5.45 -12.92 12.51
C SER A 259 6.89 -12.70 12.97
N ILE A 260 7.11 -11.67 13.77
CA ILE A 260 8.38 -11.37 14.44
C ILE A 260 8.14 -10.90 15.87
N GLU A 261 9.13 -11.10 16.73
CA GLU A 261 9.18 -10.47 18.05
C GLU A 261 9.74 -9.04 17.94
N LEU A 262 9.08 -8.10 18.60
CA LEU A 262 9.46 -6.70 18.66
C LEU A 262 10.59 -6.50 19.67
N THR A 263 11.59 -5.72 19.28
CA THR A 263 12.66 -5.32 20.20
C THR A 263 12.06 -4.53 21.38
N PRO A 264 12.39 -4.85 22.65
CA PRO A 264 11.85 -4.15 23.81
C PRO A 264 12.19 -2.66 23.81
N LEU A 265 11.31 -1.84 24.39
CA LEU A 265 11.61 -0.42 24.57
C LEU A 265 12.73 -0.26 25.63
N PRO A 266 13.56 0.78 25.54
CA PRO A 266 14.66 1.00 26.50
C PRO A 266 14.20 1.04 27.97
N SER A 267 12.96 1.42 28.24
CA SER A 267 12.35 1.45 29.57
C SER A 267 11.99 0.07 30.14
N GLU A 268 11.86 -0.97 29.31
CA GLU A 268 11.48 -2.34 29.73
C GLU A 268 12.70 -3.22 30.05
N GLN A 269 13.92 -2.78 29.68
CA GLN A 269 15.15 -3.52 29.94
C GLN A 269 15.65 -3.39 31.40
N SER A 270 15.02 -2.53 32.21
CA SER A 270 15.41 -2.30 33.61
C SER A 270 14.77 -3.27 34.62
N SER A 271 13.77 -4.08 34.24
CA SER A 271 13.01 -4.92 35.18
C SER A 271 13.43 -6.40 35.22
N THR A 272 14.48 -6.79 34.50
CA THR A 272 14.96 -8.19 34.45
C THR A 272 16.48 -8.26 34.55
N LYS A 273 17.01 -7.87 35.70
CA LYS A 273 18.25 -8.46 36.24
C LYS A 273 17.95 -8.97 37.64
N LEU A 274 17.49 -10.22 37.72
CA LEU A 274 17.72 -11.02 38.93
C LEU A 274 19.10 -11.62 38.77
N ASP A 275 20.01 -11.25 39.68
CA ASP A 275 21.33 -11.85 39.79
C ASP A 275 21.23 -13.33 40.12
N THR A 276 21.81 -14.17 39.26
CA THR A 276 22.21 -15.53 39.59
C THR A 276 23.70 -15.64 39.34
N SER A 277 24.49 -15.49 40.40
CA SER A 277 25.86 -16.00 40.46
C SER A 277 25.96 -16.96 41.64
N GLU A 278 25.99 -18.24 41.32
CA GLU A 278 26.41 -19.30 42.22
C GLU A 278 27.92 -19.18 42.47
N GLY A 279 28.30 -19.30 43.74
CA GLY A 279 29.68 -19.47 44.19
C GLY A 279 29.65 -20.25 45.50
N GLU A 280 29.97 -21.54 45.42
CA GLU A 280 30.08 -22.44 46.57
C GLU A 280 31.38 -22.23 47.37
N GLU A 281 31.29 -22.66 48.63
CA GLU A 281 32.33 -22.98 49.61
C GLU A 281 32.97 -21.85 50.45
N GLY A 282 32.52 -21.78 51.71
CA GLY A 282 33.37 -22.31 52.78
C GLY A 282 34.00 -21.31 53.78
N SER A 283 33.53 -21.41 55.03
CA SER A 283 34.28 -21.19 56.28
C SER A 283 34.20 -19.84 57.00
N SER A 284 33.47 -19.91 58.12
CA SER A 284 33.85 -19.51 59.50
C SER A 284 33.93 -18.05 59.95
N HIS A 285 33.32 -17.84 61.12
CA HIS A 285 33.53 -16.82 62.16
C HIS A 285 32.76 -15.47 62.08
N SER A 286 31.74 -15.37 62.92
CA SER A 286 31.36 -14.17 63.70
C SER A 286 32.38 -13.95 64.85
N PRO A 287 32.41 -12.82 65.61
CA PRO A 287 31.29 -11.92 65.93
C PRO A 287 31.58 -10.39 66.05
N VAL A 288 30.49 -9.61 66.07
CA VAL A 288 30.11 -8.50 66.98
C VAL A 288 31.07 -7.31 67.20
N GLU A 289 30.56 -6.09 67.00
CA GLU A 289 30.57 -4.90 67.90
C GLU A 289 30.06 -3.67 67.11
N SER A 290 28.90 -3.07 67.46
CA SER A 290 28.72 -1.81 68.24
C SER A 290 29.36 -0.57 67.57
N GLU A 291 28.84 0.65 67.57
CA GLU A 291 27.75 1.35 68.25
C GLU A 291 27.64 2.73 67.55
N ASP A 292 26.52 3.44 67.77
CA ASP A 292 26.44 4.91 67.90
C ASP A 292 26.77 5.83 66.68
N LYS A 293 26.17 7.00 66.45
CA LYS A 293 25.16 7.83 67.12
C LYS A 293 24.85 9.07 66.24
N ILE A 294 23.65 9.62 66.44
CA ILE A 294 23.33 11.08 66.53
C ILE A 294 23.08 11.91 65.24
N LEU A 295 21.79 12.32 65.17
CA LEU A 295 21.09 13.47 64.56
C LEU A 295 21.67 14.88 64.96
N PRO A 296 21.05 16.08 64.70
CA PRO A 296 19.78 16.42 64.02
C PRO A 296 19.80 17.67 63.09
N ASP A 297 18.59 17.94 62.56
CA ASP A 297 17.95 19.26 62.38
C ASP A 297 18.36 20.08 61.13
N ILE A 298 17.45 20.71 60.39
CA ILE A 298 16.54 21.78 60.84
C ILE A 298 15.23 21.80 60.02
N THR A 299 14.18 22.20 60.74
CA THR A 299 12.76 22.38 60.42
C THR A 299 12.41 23.73 59.75
N HIS A 300 11.31 23.76 58.99
CA HIS A 300 10.20 24.74 59.08
C HIS A 300 9.08 24.34 58.07
N ASN A 301 7.90 23.85 58.47
CA ASN A 301 6.71 24.53 59.09
C ASN A 301 6.06 25.52 58.07
N ILE A 302 4.78 25.48 57.66
CA ILE A 302 3.50 25.43 58.42
C ILE A 302 2.26 25.22 57.51
N GLU A 303 1.32 24.37 58.00
CA GLU A 303 -0.19 24.32 57.96
C GLU A 303 -0.97 24.38 56.61
N VAL A 304 -2.05 23.60 56.40
CA VAL A 304 -3.35 23.61 57.12
C VAL A 304 -4.06 22.22 57.18
N ASP A 305 -4.72 21.99 58.33
CA ASP A 305 -5.58 20.88 58.85
C ASP A 305 -6.61 20.25 57.88
N ALA A 306 -6.89 18.94 57.81
CA ALA A 306 -7.23 17.86 58.78
C ALA A 306 -8.75 17.69 59.01
N GLU A 307 -9.32 16.58 58.53
CA GLU A 307 -10.41 15.87 59.22
C GLU A 307 -10.49 14.38 58.81
N ASP A 308 -10.10 13.54 59.79
CA ASP A 308 -10.66 12.25 60.21
C ASP A 308 -10.88 11.08 59.23
N SER A 309 -10.11 9.99 59.44
CA SER A 309 -10.65 8.71 59.94
C SER A 309 -9.63 7.57 59.72
N THR A 310 -9.10 7.05 60.83
CA THR A 310 -8.28 5.85 60.84
C THR A 310 -9.15 4.60 61.03
N LEU A 311 -8.64 3.49 60.47
CA LEU A 311 -8.93 2.08 60.77
C LEU A 311 -10.11 1.42 60.03
N ARG A 312 -9.77 0.74 58.92
CA ARG A 312 -9.68 -0.75 58.90
C ARG A 312 -8.90 -1.23 57.68
N ARG A 313 -7.68 -1.69 57.93
CA ARG A 313 -6.79 -2.39 57.00
C ARG A 313 -7.37 -3.78 56.72
N GLY A 314 -7.98 -3.95 55.56
CA GLY A 314 -8.44 -5.22 55.02
C GLY A 314 -7.69 -5.54 53.73
N ILE A 315 -7.17 -6.76 53.65
CA ILE A 315 -6.34 -7.33 52.59
C ILE A 315 -7.00 -7.16 51.21
N THR A 316 -6.33 -6.45 50.29
CA THR A 316 -6.71 -6.42 48.86
C THR A 316 -6.12 -7.67 48.17
N PRO A 317 -6.93 -8.48 47.46
CA PRO A 317 -6.39 -9.53 46.62
C PRO A 317 -5.60 -8.92 45.46
N ALA A 318 -4.49 -9.57 45.12
CA ALA A 318 -3.59 -9.15 44.05
C ALA A 318 -4.38 -8.89 42.74
N THR A 319 -4.20 -7.68 42.19
CA THR A 319 -4.60 -7.34 40.83
C THR A 319 -4.03 -8.41 39.88
N PRO A 320 -4.86 -9.11 39.08
CA PRO A 320 -4.32 -10.03 38.10
C PRO A 320 -3.47 -9.23 37.12
N ALA A 321 -2.24 -9.68 36.93
CA ALA A 321 -1.30 -9.07 35.99
C ALA A 321 -1.98 -8.92 34.62
N ILE A 322 -1.98 -7.70 34.11
CA ILE A 322 -2.38 -7.40 32.73
C ILE A 322 -1.46 -8.25 31.83
N PRO A 323 -1.99 -9.12 30.95
CA PRO A 323 -1.15 -9.85 30.02
C PRO A 323 -0.34 -8.82 29.22
N ALA A 324 1.00 -8.94 29.27
CA ALA A 324 1.89 -8.14 28.44
C ALA A 324 1.37 -8.24 27.00
N ALA A 325 1.17 -7.09 26.35
CA ALA A 325 0.74 -7.07 24.95
C ALA A 325 1.66 -8.02 24.17
N PRO A 326 1.12 -8.87 23.28
CA PRO A 326 1.96 -9.82 22.58
C PRO A 326 3.06 -9.02 21.87
N ASN A 327 4.31 -9.28 22.27
CA ASN A 327 5.52 -8.73 21.65
C ASN A 327 5.68 -9.19 20.19
N VAL A 328 4.65 -9.79 19.60
CA VAL A 328 4.65 -10.35 18.26
C VAL A 328 3.86 -9.43 17.32
N CYS A 329 4.49 -9.05 16.22
CA CYS A 329 3.85 -8.36 15.11
C CYS A 329 3.85 -9.25 13.88
N THR A 330 2.74 -9.29 13.14
CA THR A 330 2.68 -9.91 11.82
C THR A 330 2.74 -8.85 10.72
N ALA A 331 3.14 -9.25 9.51
CA ALA A 331 3.04 -8.39 8.33
C ALA A 331 1.59 -7.89 8.13
N ARG A 332 0.58 -8.76 8.35
CA ARG A 332 -0.85 -8.40 8.33
C ARG A 332 -1.19 -7.29 9.31
N ARG A 333 -0.66 -7.36 10.54
CA ARG A 333 -0.91 -6.37 11.59
C ARG A 333 -0.25 -5.03 11.26
N LEU A 334 0.98 -5.06 10.72
CA LEU A 334 1.67 -3.85 10.27
C LEU A 334 0.92 -3.18 9.12
N LEU A 335 0.56 -3.95 8.08
CA LEU A 335 -0.20 -3.45 6.94
C LEU A 335 -1.53 -2.83 7.39
N PHE A 336 -2.21 -3.45 8.37
CA PHE A 336 -3.43 -2.90 8.95
C PHE A 336 -3.23 -1.55 9.65
N ASN A 337 -2.17 -1.40 10.44
CA ASN A 337 -1.89 -0.14 11.12
C ASN A 337 -1.68 1.00 10.09
N ILE A 338 -1.04 0.69 8.96
CA ILE A 338 -0.85 1.62 7.85
C ILE A 338 -2.18 1.95 7.19
N GLN A 339 -2.98 0.93 6.84
CA GLN A 339 -4.32 1.10 6.28
C GLN A 339 -5.19 1.98 7.19
N TRP A 340 -5.16 1.74 8.50
CA TRP A 340 -5.87 2.54 9.48
C TRP A 340 -5.45 4.01 9.44
N CYS A 341 -4.15 4.27 9.44
CA CYS A 341 -3.60 5.63 9.38
C CYS A 341 -3.94 6.34 8.06
N LEU A 342 -4.05 5.60 6.96
CA LEU A 342 -4.30 6.14 5.63
C LEU A 342 -5.77 6.10 5.20
N SER A 343 -6.68 5.53 6.00
CA SER A 343 -8.12 5.46 5.71
C SER A 343 -8.73 6.81 5.25
N THR A 344 -8.33 7.92 5.87
CA THR A 344 -8.78 9.29 5.56
C THR A 344 -7.65 10.23 5.15
N ARG A 345 -6.42 9.71 4.96
CA ARG A 345 -5.20 10.49 4.73
C ARG A 345 -4.49 10.00 3.48
N TRP A 346 -3.80 10.92 2.82
CA TRP A 346 -3.15 10.67 1.54
C TRP A 346 -1.63 10.83 1.66
N ILE A 347 -0.89 10.18 0.77
CA ILE A 347 0.57 10.21 0.71
C ILE A 347 1.04 10.51 -0.70
N THR A 348 2.30 10.92 -0.82
CA THR A 348 2.98 11.02 -2.11
C THR A 348 3.70 9.72 -2.49
N VAL A 349 4.14 9.60 -3.74
CA VAL A 349 4.99 8.49 -4.19
C VAL A 349 6.29 8.44 -3.39
N ASN A 350 6.93 9.58 -3.12
CA ASN A 350 8.15 9.62 -2.30
C ASN A 350 7.91 9.07 -0.88
N GLN A 351 6.74 9.36 -0.30
CA GLN A 351 6.34 8.78 0.98
C GLN A 351 6.08 7.27 0.87
N ALA A 352 5.46 6.80 -0.22
CA ALA A 352 5.29 5.38 -0.49
C ALA A 352 6.64 4.65 -0.64
N ILE A 353 7.60 5.23 -1.37
CA ILE A 353 8.97 4.69 -1.52
C ILE A 353 9.70 4.67 -0.18
N ARG A 354 9.57 5.72 0.62
CA ARG A 354 10.14 5.76 1.97
C ARG A 354 9.56 4.66 2.87
N LEU A 355 8.26 4.41 2.76
CA LEU A 355 7.60 3.32 3.47
C LEU A 355 8.08 1.94 3.00
N LEU A 356 8.28 1.75 1.68
CA LEU A 356 8.87 0.53 1.13
C LEU A 356 10.31 0.31 1.61
N GLY A 357 11.12 1.36 1.63
CA GLY A 357 12.50 1.28 2.11
C GLY A 357 12.60 0.99 3.61
N ALA A 358 11.65 1.49 4.40
CA ALA A 358 11.52 1.21 5.83
C ALA A 358 10.79 -0.11 6.12
N TRP A 359 10.27 -0.80 5.10
CA TRP A 359 9.57 -2.06 5.28
C TRP A 359 10.52 -3.10 5.88
N PRO A 360 10.14 -3.84 6.94
CA PRO A 360 11.05 -4.77 7.60
C PRO A 360 11.49 -5.89 6.67
N VAL A 361 12.78 -6.25 6.68
CA VAL A 361 13.31 -7.39 5.90
C VAL A 361 12.57 -8.69 6.23
N ALA A 362 12.17 -8.85 7.49
CA ALA A 362 11.38 -10.00 7.91
C ALA A 362 10.00 -10.09 7.22
N PHE A 363 9.52 -9.04 6.56
CA PHE A 363 8.25 -9.00 5.84
C PHE A 363 8.42 -8.76 4.34
N GLU A 364 9.61 -9.03 3.78
CA GLU A 364 9.94 -8.79 2.36
C GLU A 364 8.88 -9.29 1.37
N THR A 365 8.31 -10.47 1.63
CA THR A 365 7.32 -11.13 0.75
C THR A 365 5.94 -10.46 0.72
N SER A 366 5.74 -9.36 1.47
CA SER A 366 4.48 -8.61 1.54
C SER A 366 4.57 -7.17 1.02
N ARG A 367 5.66 -6.83 0.32
CA ARG A 367 5.84 -5.50 -0.26
C ARG A 367 4.82 -5.20 -1.36
N CYS A 368 4.50 -6.16 -2.22
CA CYS A 368 3.43 -6.01 -3.23
C CYS A 368 2.06 -5.78 -2.58
N ASP A 369 1.75 -6.49 -1.48
CA ASP A 369 0.52 -6.28 -0.71
C ASP A 369 0.43 -4.84 -0.20
N LEU A 370 1.55 -4.30 0.31
CA LEU A 370 1.64 -2.91 0.73
C LEU A 370 1.35 -1.95 -0.43
N VAL A 371 2.04 -2.10 -1.56
CA VAL A 371 1.89 -1.20 -2.72
C VAL A 371 0.44 -1.19 -3.22
N CYS A 372 -0.16 -2.35 -3.42
CA CYS A 372 -1.54 -2.47 -3.90
C CYS A 372 -2.53 -1.86 -2.91
N THR A 373 -2.31 -2.09 -1.61
CA THR A 373 -3.15 -1.56 -0.54
C THR A 373 -3.13 -0.02 -0.49
N ILE A 374 -1.93 0.58 -0.53
CA ILE A 374 -1.79 2.04 -0.40
C ILE A 374 -2.03 2.76 -1.72
N PHE A 375 -2.19 2.01 -2.82
CA PHE A 375 -2.37 2.57 -4.15
C PHE A 375 -3.43 3.66 -4.13
N ASP A 376 -4.59 3.43 -3.49
CA ASP A 376 -5.72 4.36 -3.35
C ASP A 376 -5.42 5.68 -2.64
N ARG A 377 -4.25 5.80 -2.02
CA ARG A 377 -3.86 6.94 -1.18
C ARG A 377 -2.71 7.73 -1.74
N ILE A 378 -2.19 7.34 -2.91
CA ILE A 378 -1.18 8.10 -3.64
C ILE A 378 -1.86 9.25 -4.39
N THR A 379 -1.29 10.44 -4.24
CA THR A 379 -1.79 11.71 -4.81
C THR A 379 -1.16 12.05 -6.16
N ASP A 380 0.11 11.75 -6.32
CA ASP A 380 0.98 12.10 -7.44
C ASP A 380 1.32 10.85 -8.28
N LEU A 381 0.29 10.18 -8.80
CA LEU A 381 0.45 8.94 -9.59
C LEU A 381 1.33 9.09 -10.84
N HIS A 382 1.49 10.30 -11.38
CA HIS A 382 2.46 10.57 -12.46
C HIS A 382 3.91 10.24 -12.07
N HIS A 383 4.23 10.09 -10.78
CA HIS A 383 5.52 9.64 -10.29
C HIS A 383 5.60 8.12 -10.02
N PHE A 384 4.53 7.34 -10.25
CA PHE A 384 4.42 5.97 -9.76
C PHE A 384 5.48 5.01 -10.31
N SER A 385 6.11 5.33 -11.46
CA SER A 385 7.30 4.62 -11.97
C SER A 385 8.44 4.55 -10.95
N GLY A 386 8.53 5.53 -10.03
CA GLY A 386 9.45 5.51 -8.90
C GLY A 386 9.17 4.38 -7.90
N VAL A 387 7.89 4.05 -7.66
CA VAL A 387 7.51 2.89 -6.83
C VAL A 387 7.97 1.61 -7.52
N LEU A 388 7.69 1.47 -8.81
CA LEU A 388 8.09 0.30 -9.59
C LEU A 388 9.63 0.14 -9.62
N SER A 389 10.36 1.24 -9.70
CA SER A 389 11.83 1.26 -9.66
C SER A 389 12.39 0.80 -8.31
N ALA A 390 11.69 1.09 -7.21
CA ALA A 390 12.09 0.71 -5.85
C ALA A 390 11.84 -0.77 -5.53
N LEU A 391 11.03 -1.45 -6.35
CA LEU A 391 10.73 -2.87 -6.26
C LEU A 391 11.75 -3.70 -7.04
N THR A 392 11.89 -4.98 -6.67
CA THR A 392 12.57 -5.98 -7.50
C THR A 392 11.80 -6.22 -8.80
N ASP A 393 12.42 -6.89 -9.78
CA ASP A 393 11.75 -7.17 -11.06
C ASP A 393 10.48 -8.01 -10.90
N ASP A 394 10.52 -9.01 -10.00
CA ASP A 394 9.39 -9.90 -9.74
C ASP A 394 8.23 -9.14 -9.04
N GLU A 395 8.56 -8.27 -8.08
CA GLU A 395 7.59 -7.42 -7.38
C GLU A 395 6.98 -6.35 -8.31
N ALA A 396 7.79 -5.76 -9.20
CA ALA A 396 7.32 -4.80 -10.19
C ALA A 396 6.38 -5.47 -11.20
N ALA A 397 6.72 -6.68 -11.66
CA ALA A 397 5.87 -7.50 -12.52
C ALA A 397 4.52 -7.80 -11.87
N GLN A 398 4.53 -8.20 -10.60
CA GLN A 398 3.31 -8.47 -9.83
C GLN A 398 2.47 -7.19 -9.66
N THR A 399 3.10 -6.06 -9.35
CA THR A 399 2.41 -4.78 -9.23
C THR A 399 1.78 -4.34 -10.54
N LEU A 400 2.47 -4.52 -11.68
CA LEU A 400 1.93 -4.25 -13.02
C LEU A 400 0.74 -5.16 -13.34
N TYR A 401 0.81 -6.44 -13.02
CA TYR A 401 -0.28 -7.40 -13.24
C TYR A 401 -1.53 -7.05 -12.43
N GLN A 402 -1.37 -6.67 -11.15
CA GLN A 402 -2.50 -6.37 -10.27
C GLN A 402 -3.12 -5.00 -10.51
N LEU A 403 -2.31 -3.98 -10.85
CA LEU A 403 -2.81 -2.62 -11.03
C LEU A 403 -3.15 -2.30 -12.49
N GLY A 404 -2.54 -2.97 -13.45
CA GLY A 404 -2.69 -2.72 -14.89
C GLY A 404 -1.88 -1.52 -15.38
N MET A 405 -1.26 -1.66 -16.56
CA MET A 405 -0.31 -0.67 -17.11
C MET A 405 -0.90 0.73 -17.26
N LEU A 406 -2.16 0.85 -17.73
CA LEU A 406 -2.81 2.16 -17.91
C LEU A 406 -3.11 2.87 -16.58
N ASN A 407 -2.97 2.18 -15.46
CA ASN A 407 -3.21 2.75 -14.14
C ASN A 407 -1.95 3.24 -13.43
N VAL A 408 -0.77 2.83 -13.89
CA VAL A 408 0.51 3.05 -13.18
C VAL A 408 1.64 3.61 -14.06
N LEU A 409 1.51 3.53 -15.38
CA LEU A 409 2.47 4.11 -16.33
C LEU A 409 1.94 5.42 -16.92
N THR A 410 2.85 6.34 -17.23
CA THR A 410 2.52 7.67 -17.73
C THR A 410 3.27 8.01 -19.02
N PRO A 411 2.58 8.55 -20.05
CA PRO A 411 3.22 9.13 -21.24
C PRO A 411 4.03 10.40 -20.96
N LEU A 412 3.89 11.02 -19.77
CA LEU A 412 4.66 12.20 -19.39
C LEU A 412 6.16 11.90 -19.26
N TRP A 413 6.50 10.67 -18.90
CA TRP A 413 7.88 10.19 -18.86
C TRP A 413 7.96 8.74 -19.37
N PRO A 414 8.02 8.56 -20.70
CA PRO A 414 7.95 7.25 -21.34
C PRO A 414 9.29 6.49 -21.32
N ASP A 415 10.40 7.08 -20.86
CA ASP A 415 11.71 6.43 -20.89
C ASP A 415 11.72 5.13 -20.07
N ASN A 416 11.69 4.00 -20.77
CA ASN A 416 11.72 2.69 -20.17
C ASN A 416 11.92 1.59 -21.23
N TYR A 417 12.15 0.37 -20.76
CA TYR A 417 12.02 -0.84 -21.56
C TYR A 417 10.57 -1.33 -21.56
N TYR A 418 10.05 -1.74 -22.71
CA TYR A 418 8.69 -2.25 -22.89
C TYR A 418 8.69 -3.59 -23.63
N GLU A 419 7.81 -4.49 -23.19
CA GLU A 419 7.35 -5.65 -23.95
C GLU A 419 5.84 -5.72 -23.84
N LEU A 420 5.15 -5.62 -24.96
CA LEU A 420 3.70 -5.38 -25.07
C LEU A 420 3.06 -6.43 -25.98
N ALA A 421 2.21 -7.27 -25.40
CA ALA A 421 1.32 -8.18 -26.10
C ALA A 421 0.08 -7.41 -26.58
N LEU A 422 0.05 -7.10 -27.89
CA LEU A 422 -1.00 -6.26 -28.48
C LEU A 422 -2.40 -6.90 -28.43
N ALA A 423 -2.52 -8.17 -28.08
CA ALA A 423 -3.80 -8.81 -27.80
C ALA A 423 -4.48 -8.21 -26.55
N GLN A 424 -3.70 -7.80 -25.56
CA GLN A 424 -4.22 -7.18 -24.34
C GLN A 424 -4.55 -5.71 -24.60
N TYR A 425 -5.75 -5.26 -24.20
CA TYR A 425 -6.21 -3.90 -24.47
C TYR A 425 -5.27 -2.85 -23.88
N GLU A 426 -4.93 -2.97 -22.60
CA GLU A 426 -4.11 -1.97 -21.90
C GLU A 426 -2.70 -1.84 -22.51
N GLU A 427 -2.08 -2.96 -22.85
CA GLU A 427 -0.76 -3.01 -23.49
C GLU A 427 -0.81 -2.43 -24.90
N ARG A 428 -1.89 -2.71 -25.65
CA ARG A 428 -2.13 -2.14 -26.97
C ARG A 428 -2.34 -0.62 -26.92
N GLU A 429 -3.06 -0.10 -25.92
CA GLU A 429 -3.22 1.35 -25.73
C GLU A 429 -1.90 2.02 -25.32
N MET A 430 -1.07 1.35 -24.51
CA MET A 430 0.29 1.80 -24.23
C MET A 430 1.13 1.86 -25.50
N ALA A 431 1.08 0.82 -26.34
CA ALA A 431 1.79 0.78 -27.62
C ALA A 431 1.34 1.93 -28.56
N LYS A 432 0.04 2.22 -28.64
CA LYS A 432 -0.48 3.37 -29.40
C LYS A 432 0.08 4.71 -28.88
N ALA A 433 0.16 4.88 -27.57
CA ALA A 433 0.74 6.08 -26.97
C ALA A 433 2.22 6.21 -27.33
N LEU A 434 3.01 5.14 -27.21
CA LEU A 434 4.44 5.12 -27.56
C LEU A 434 4.68 5.38 -29.05
N VAL A 435 3.83 4.85 -29.93
CA VAL A 435 3.87 5.12 -31.38
C VAL A 435 3.60 6.60 -31.63
N ARG A 436 2.56 7.15 -31.02
CA ARG A 436 2.19 8.56 -31.21
C ARG A 436 3.31 9.49 -30.73
N LEU A 437 3.93 9.18 -29.59
CA LEU A 437 5.06 9.94 -29.08
C LEU A 437 6.25 9.88 -30.05
N ALA A 438 6.65 8.70 -30.53
CA ALA A 438 7.80 8.56 -31.43
C ALA A 438 7.65 9.25 -32.79
N ILE A 439 6.42 9.62 -33.17
CA ILE A 439 6.15 10.36 -34.41
C ILE A 439 6.17 11.86 -34.19
N ASP A 440 5.59 12.29 -33.07
CA ASP A 440 5.48 13.70 -32.75
C ASP A 440 6.80 14.24 -32.16
N GLU A 441 7.55 13.40 -31.45
CA GLU A 441 8.85 13.74 -30.87
C GLU A 441 9.97 13.67 -31.92
N PRO A 442 10.93 14.61 -31.90
CA PRO A 442 12.09 14.58 -32.79
C PRO A 442 13.02 13.42 -32.44
N GLY A 443 13.87 13.02 -33.39
CA GLY A 443 14.91 12.01 -33.17
C GLY A 443 14.42 10.58 -33.36
N GLU A 444 15.26 9.62 -32.94
CA GLU A 444 14.93 8.18 -32.97
C GLU A 444 14.56 7.75 -31.54
N ASN A 445 13.29 7.88 -31.17
CA ASN A 445 12.85 7.63 -29.80
C ASN A 445 12.75 6.13 -29.47
N TRP A 446 12.55 5.28 -30.46
CA TRP A 446 12.52 3.83 -30.25
C TRP A 446 13.91 3.27 -30.46
N GLN A 447 14.38 2.47 -29.51
CA GLN A 447 15.67 1.80 -29.59
C GLN A 447 15.42 0.30 -29.48
N ASN A 448 16.16 -0.49 -30.27
CA ASN A 448 16.11 -1.95 -30.24
C ASN A 448 14.69 -2.51 -30.47
N GLU A 449 13.88 -1.83 -31.28
CA GLU A 449 12.49 -2.22 -31.52
C GLU A 449 12.39 -3.52 -32.28
N THR A 450 11.45 -4.36 -31.87
CA THR A 450 11.17 -5.64 -32.51
C THR A 450 9.67 -5.91 -32.46
N PHE A 451 9.15 -6.54 -33.51
CA PHE A 451 7.78 -7.02 -33.57
C PHE A 451 7.74 -8.48 -34.01
N GLY A 452 6.84 -9.25 -33.44
CA GLY A 452 6.69 -10.68 -33.71
C GLY A 452 5.30 -11.19 -33.39
N TRP A 453 5.09 -12.49 -33.57
CA TRP A 453 3.84 -13.15 -33.16
C TRP A 453 3.87 -13.61 -31.71
N SER A 454 5.07 -13.77 -31.15
CA SER A 454 5.35 -14.06 -29.74
C SER A 454 6.63 -13.34 -29.30
N ARG A 455 6.95 -13.41 -28.00
CA ARG A 455 8.18 -12.82 -27.44
C ARG A 455 9.46 -13.32 -28.12
N ASP A 456 9.50 -14.60 -28.45
CA ASP A 456 10.69 -15.26 -29.00
C ASP A 456 10.69 -15.34 -30.55
N GLU A 457 9.53 -15.24 -31.19
CA GLU A 457 9.37 -15.31 -32.65
C GLU A 457 9.33 -13.90 -33.28
N LYS A 458 10.48 -13.25 -33.33
CA LYS A 458 10.66 -11.89 -33.87
C LYS A 458 10.78 -11.88 -35.40
N ILE A 459 10.25 -10.84 -36.03
CA ILE A 459 10.44 -10.57 -37.46
C ILE A 459 11.81 -9.90 -37.64
N PRO A 460 12.78 -10.52 -38.36
CA PRO A 460 14.10 -9.94 -38.55
C PRO A 460 14.07 -8.61 -39.31
N GLY A 461 14.76 -7.60 -38.78
CA GLY A 461 14.85 -6.26 -39.40
C GLY A 461 13.51 -5.51 -39.44
N TRP A 462 12.57 -5.84 -38.55
CA TRP A 462 11.33 -5.11 -38.45
C TRP A 462 11.56 -3.69 -37.93
N GLU A 463 10.89 -2.72 -38.56
CA GLU A 463 10.84 -1.32 -38.15
C GLU A 463 9.37 -0.88 -38.07
N LEU A 464 9.10 0.20 -37.32
CA LEU A 464 7.75 0.72 -37.15
C LEU A 464 7.12 1.07 -38.50
N ASN A 465 6.00 0.41 -38.81
CA ASN A 465 5.31 0.62 -40.07
C ASN A 465 4.30 1.77 -39.98
N TYR A 466 4.48 2.81 -40.80
CA TYR A 466 3.56 3.95 -40.90
C TYR A 466 2.08 3.58 -41.15
N SER A 467 1.78 2.37 -41.64
CA SER A 467 0.40 1.89 -41.76
C SER A 467 -0.33 1.75 -40.42
N TRP A 468 0.39 1.58 -39.30
CA TRP A 468 -0.19 1.52 -37.95
C TRP A 468 -0.89 2.83 -37.56
N LEU A 469 -0.60 3.93 -38.27
CA LEU A 469 -1.16 5.26 -38.04
C LEU A 469 -2.45 5.53 -38.79
N LYS A 470 -2.79 4.65 -39.73
CA LYS A 470 -4.05 4.76 -40.47
C LYS A 470 -5.19 4.21 -39.61
N ASP A 471 -6.38 4.75 -39.79
CA ASP A 471 -7.58 4.23 -39.13
C ASP A 471 -7.74 2.73 -39.40
N GLY A 472 -7.83 1.94 -38.33
CA GLY A 472 -7.92 0.48 -38.41
C GLY A 472 -6.62 -0.24 -38.82
N GLY A 473 -5.50 0.47 -38.98
CA GLY A 473 -4.21 -0.09 -39.34
C GLY A 473 -3.38 -0.62 -38.17
N PHE A 474 -3.72 -0.25 -36.93
CA PHE A 474 -3.01 -0.69 -35.73
C PHE A 474 -3.31 -2.17 -35.43
N PRO A 475 -2.29 -3.05 -35.25
CA PRO A 475 -2.54 -4.47 -35.02
C PRO A 475 -3.27 -4.77 -33.71
N GLU A 476 -4.20 -5.72 -33.77
CA GLU A 476 -4.89 -6.26 -32.58
C GLU A 476 -4.13 -7.41 -31.91
N LYS A 477 -3.08 -7.92 -32.55
CA LYS A 477 -2.26 -9.04 -32.08
C LYS A 477 -0.81 -8.84 -32.47
N GLY A 478 0.06 -9.59 -31.82
CA GLY A 478 1.51 -9.52 -31.98
C GLY A 478 2.17 -9.05 -30.69
N PHE A 479 3.49 -9.08 -30.71
CA PHE A 479 4.33 -8.82 -29.56
C PHE A 479 5.35 -7.75 -29.94
N LEU A 480 5.25 -6.57 -29.33
CA LEU A 480 6.11 -5.42 -29.56
C LEU A 480 7.09 -5.30 -28.40
N SER A 481 8.39 -5.16 -28.68
CA SER A 481 9.40 -4.83 -27.67
C SER A 481 10.21 -3.64 -28.16
N LEU A 482 10.50 -2.69 -27.26
CA LEU A 482 11.30 -1.49 -27.55
C LEU A 482 11.85 -0.88 -26.25
N GLU A 483 12.91 -0.10 -26.37
CA GLU A 483 13.34 0.84 -25.35
C GLU A 483 12.97 2.26 -25.81
N TYR A 484 12.15 2.97 -25.04
CA TYR A 484 11.81 4.35 -25.38
C TYR A 484 12.85 5.29 -24.78
N TYR A 485 13.30 6.25 -25.59
CA TYR A 485 14.32 7.22 -25.24
C TYR A 485 13.85 8.65 -25.54
N SER A 486 13.94 9.55 -24.55
CA SER A 486 13.62 10.97 -24.73
C SER A 486 14.70 11.96 -24.28
N GLY A 487 15.96 11.56 -24.42
CA GLY A 487 17.13 12.39 -24.11
C GLY A 487 17.48 13.41 -25.20
N ALA A 488 17.62 14.67 -24.82
CA ALA A 488 18.02 15.76 -25.70
C ALA A 488 19.44 15.58 -26.27
N ASP A 489 20.29 14.77 -25.64
CA ASP A 489 21.64 14.41 -26.10
C ASP A 489 21.65 13.65 -27.43
N LYS A 490 20.53 13.01 -27.79
CA LYS A 490 20.34 12.41 -29.13
C LYS A 490 19.28 13.14 -29.96
N GLY A 491 18.93 14.37 -29.60
CA GLY A 491 17.87 15.13 -30.25
C GLY A 491 16.47 14.56 -30.02
N CYS A 492 16.29 13.68 -29.02
CA CYS A 492 15.04 12.98 -28.72
C CYS A 492 14.14 13.73 -27.73
N GLY A 493 14.11 15.07 -27.78
CA GLY A 493 13.47 15.89 -26.75
C GLY A 493 11.94 15.69 -26.63
N PRO A 494 11.35 15.88 -25.44
CA PRO A 494 9.92 15.69 -25.21
C PRO A 494 9.06 16.70 -25.99
N VAL A 495 7.88 16.25 -26.46
CA VAL A 495 6.83 17.12 -27.03
C VAL A 495 5.63 17.17 -26.09
N TRP A 496 5.63 18.19 -25.23
CA TRP A 496 4.69 18.35 -24.12
C TRP A 496 3.21 18.36 -24.53
N PRO A 497 2.76 19.06 -25.60
CA PRO A 497 1.35 18.99 -26.01
C PRO A 497 0.85 17.56 -26.25
N THR A 498 1.64 16.73 -26.93
CA THR A 498 1.31 15.31 -27.18
C THR A 498 1.35 14.49 -25.90
N ARG A 499 2.38 14.67 -25.06
CA ARG A 499 2.48 13.97 -23.76
C ARG A 499 1.29 14.27 -22.86
N ARG A 500 0.87 15.53 -22.79
CA ARG A 500 -0.28 15.97 -21.97
C ARG A 500 -1.59 15.33 -22.43
N ASP A 501 -1.84 15.34 -23.74
CA ASP A 501 -3.03 14.72 -24.33
C ASP A 501 -3.08 13.22 -24.02
N LEU A 502 -1.98 12.51 -24.24
CA LEU A 502 -1.89 11.07 -23.97
C LEU A 502 -1.98 10.76 -22.47
N ALA A 503 -1.40 11.58 -21.60
CA ALA A 503 -1.46 11.38 -20.15
C ALA A 503 -2.88 11.56 -19.58
N ALA A 504 -3.72 12.38 -20.20
CA ALA A 504 -5.13 12.47 -19.84
C ALA A 504 -5.91 11.17 -20.09
N HIS A 505 -5.35 10.25 -20.89
CA HIS A 505 -5.92 8.93 -21.17
C HIS A 505 -5.49 7.82 -20.19
N THR A 506 -4.61 8.10 -19.23
CA THR A 506 -4.20 7.14 -18.19
C THR A 506 -4.84 7.48 -16.83
N LEU A 507 -4.72 6.59 -15.85
CA LEU A 507 -5.14 6.91 -14.48
C LEU A 507 -4.18 7.87 -13.79
N CYS A 508 -2.90 7.85 -14.18
CA CYS A 508 -1.86 8.70 -13.59
C CYS A 508 -2.18 10.19 -13.79
N GLY A 509 -2.82 10.52 -14.92
CA GLY A 509 -3.27 11.87 -15.23
C GLY A 509 -2.13 12.87 -15.30
N LEU A 510 -2.50 14.15 -15.13
CA LEU A 510 -1.56 15.26 -15.09
C LEU A 510 -1.21 15.64 -13.64
N PRO A 511 0.03 16.09 -13.36
CA PRO A 511 0.37 16.73 -12.10
C PRO A 511 -0.44 18.02 -11.86
N ASP A 512 -0.61 18.38 -10.59
CA ASP A 512 -1.22 19.66 -10.19
C ASP A 512 -0.37 20.87 -10.63
N ASP A 513 0.96 20.76 -10.51
CA ASP A 513 1.94 21.74 -10.98
C ASP A 513 2.70 21.19 -12.19
N LEU A 514 2.07 21.34 -13.36
CA LEU A 514 2.58 20.79 -14.61
C LEU A 514 3.87 21.48 -15.06
N ASP A 515 3.97 22.79 -14.95
CA ASP A 515 5.15 23.54 -15.42
C ASP A 515 6.41 23.10 -14.66
N VAL A 516 6.33 22.91 -13.34
CA VAL A 516 7.46 22.41 -12.53
C VAL A 516 7.85 20.99 -12.94
N PHE A 517 6.87 20.12 -13.18
CA PHE A 517 7.13 18.76 -13.63
C PHE A 517 7.86 18.75 -14.99
N GLU A 518 7.40 19.57 -15.94
CA GLU A 518 7.99 19.64 -17.28
C GLU A 518 9.42 20.15 -17.24
N MET A 519 9.67 21.26 -16.55
CA MET A 519 11.01 21.80 -16.35
C MET A 519 11.97 20.75 -15.76
N GLN A 520 11.46 19.91 -14.85
CA GLN A 520 12.27 18.87 -14.25
C GLN A 520 12.62 17.76 -15.22
N ILE A 521 11.64 17.24 -15.98
CA ILE A 521 11.91 16.21 -17.01
C ILE A 521 12.84 16.75 -18.09
N ASP A 522 12.64 17.98 -18.55
CA ASP A 522 13.54 18.64 -19.50
C ASP A 522 14.97 18.73 -18.94
N SER A 523 15.11 19.08 -17.65
CA SER A 523 16.42 19.13 -17.00
C SER A 523 17.11 17.76 -16.95
N LEU A 524 16.35 16.67 -16.74
CA LEU A 524 16.88 15.30 -16.74
C LEU A 524 17.31 14.88 -18.15
N SER A 525 16.50 15.22 -19.16
CA SER A 525 16.80 15.01 -20.57
C SER A 525 18.11 15.72 -20.99
N MET A 526 18.38 16.91 -20.43
CA MET A 526 19.60 17.69 -20.70
C MET A 526 20.85 17.23 -19.91
N ARG A 527 20.71 16.68 -18.68
CA ARG A 527 21.87 16.22 -17.89
C ARG A 527 22.69 15.12 -18.57
N ASN A 528 22.03 14.28 -19.37
CA ASN A 528 22.70 13.25 -20.17
C ASN A 528 23.61 13.83 -21.26
N VAL A 529 23.40 15.09 -21.67
CA VAL A 529 24.24 15.83 -22.63
C VAL A 529 25.55 16.27 -21.98
N VAL A 530 25.48 16.80 -20.75
CA VAL A 530 26.59 17.47 -20.07
C VAL A 530 27.61 16.48 -19.51
N GLN A 531 27.17 15.31 -19.04
CA GLN A 531 28.07 14.27 -18.51
C GLN A 531 28.98 13.61 -19.58
N ARG A 532 28.69 13.79 -20.88
CA ARG A 532 29.54 13.29 -21.98
C ARG A 532 30.51 14.33 -22.55
N GLN A 533 30.46 15.58 -22.06
CA GLN A 533 31.37 16.65 -22.49
C GLN A 533 32.59 16.82 -21.57
N HIS A 534 32.77 15.92 -20.59
CA HIS A 534 33.92 15.88 -19.68
C HIS A 534 34.67 14.55 -19.73
#